data_AF-A0A9D6Y3X8-F1
#
_entry.id   AF-A0A9D6Y3X8-F1
#
_cell.length_a   1.000
_cell.length_b   1.000
_cell.length_c   1.000
_cell.angle_alpha   90.00
_cell.angle_beta   90.00
_cell.angle_gamma   90.00
#
_symmetry.space_group_name_H-M   'P 1'
#
loop_
_entity.id
_entity.type
_entity.pdbx_description
1 polymer ?
#
loop_
_entity_poly.entity_id
_entity_poly.type
_entity_poly.pdbx_seq_one_letter_code
_entity_poly.pdbx_strand_id
1 'polypeptide(L)'
;MVTVNQAWDPKLFDEADLKTMSNKPFGTLRNLLSFWELHAGGARAVWSDAHVLDSWLRARAHQTYNTVTDHLDAYELTDAARAIGEFVDDLSTWWLRRSRERLKDGDASARATFTAALQLLAVLLAPCAPFHAEHVWRTLHTRGRTSGVDDRKTPDVEERERSVHLASWDAHQPPANDSDATLLQQMAEVRRFCSLGLEARAKAGVPVRQPLHAVHLYTSTPLHLNGALLDLIREELNVKSVTEATGEGIPRVVLDTTLTPELQREGMVRELTRAVNNLRKEMGLTPSDRIRVTYHTDDTDLAAAIDEHRSAIERAVGAVYFSPPPLEGEREGEVGSAHELRIGNTTLTLAITKKA
;
A
#
# COMPACT_ATOMS: atom_id res chain seq x y z
N MET A 1 -19.73 14.95 -1.28
CA MET A 1 -20.32 13.69 -0.80
C MET A 1 -21.13 14.01 0.43
N VAL A 2 -22.42 13.67 0.46
CA VAL A 2 -23.35 14.01 1.56
C VAL A 2 -23.16 13.01 2.71
N THR A 3 -22.01 13.06 3.38
CA THR A 3 -21.67 12.17 4.51
C THR A 3 -21.88 12.82 5.87
N VAL A 4 -22.34 14.07 5.91
CA VAL A 4 -22.37 14.83 7.16
C VAL A 4 -23.49 14.34 8.06
N ASN A 5 -24.73 14.58 7.65
CA ASN A 5 -25.93 14.19 8.36
C ASN A 5 -26.90 13.56 7.36
N GLN A 6 -27.88 12.82 7.89
CA GLN A 6 -28.99 12.32 7.08
C GLN A 6 -29.81 13.46 6.49
N ALA A 7 -30.53 13.19 5.42
CA ALA A 7 -31.28 14.22 4.68
C ALA A 7 -32.33 14.96 5.52
N TRP A 8 -32.82 14.34 6.61
CA TRP A 8 -33.81 14.91 7.52
C TRP A 8 -33.22 15.64 8.72
N ASP A 9 -31.90 15.58 8.93
CA ASP A 9 -31.25 16.24 10.06
C ASP A 9 -30.80 17.67 9.66
N PRO A 10 -31.20 18.70 10.42
CA PRO A 10 -30.80 20.07 10.12
C PRO A 10 -29.29 20.23 10.29
N LYS A 11 -28.63 20.83 9.30
CA LYS A 11 -27.23 21.23 9.38
C LYS A 11 -27.02 22.63 8.83
N LEU A 12 -26.34 23.47 9.63
CA LEU A 12 -25.81 24.74 9.14
C LEU A 12 -24.63 24.44 8.21
N PHE A 13 -24.60 25.14 7.08
CA PHE A 13 -23.48 25.04 6.13
C PHE A 13 -22.17 25.40 6.82
N ASP A 14 -21.18 24.52 6.68
CA ASP A 14 -19.82 24.72 7.18
C ASP A 14 -18.82 24.37 6.09
N GLU A 15 -18.00 25.36 5.70
CA GLU A 15 -17.01 25.25 4.64
C GLU A 15 -15.82 24.36 5.06
N ALA A 16 -15.50 24.29 6.36
CA ALA A 16 -14.45 23.42 6.89
C ALA A 16 -14.86 21.94 6.79
N ASP A 17 -16.13 21.63 7.08
CA ASP A 17 -16.68 20.29 6.90
C ASP A 17 -16.66 19.88 5.43
N LEU A 18 -17.08 20.79 4.54
CA LEU A 18 -17.05 20.54 3.10
C LEU A 18 -15.63 20.20 2.62
N LYS A 19 -14.63 20.97 3.06
CA LYS A 19 -13.21 20.73 2.72
C LYS A 19 -12.70 19.39 3.23
N THR A 20 -13.10 18.99 4.44
CA THR A 20 -12.70 17.71 5.03
C THR A 20 -13.30 16.53 4.27
N MET A 21 -14.59 16.63 3.93
CA MET A 21 -15.34 15.57 3.23
C MET A 21 -15.03 15.48 1.74
N SER A 22 -14.68 16.59 1.09
CA SER A 22 -14.28 16.56 -0.32
C SER A 22 -12.86 16.05 -0.48
N ASN A 23 -11.91 16.55 0.33
CA ASN A 23 -10.50 16.41 -0.02
C ASN A 23 -9.96 15.01 0.26
N LYS A 24 -10.38 14.36 1.34
CA LYS A 24 -9.82 13.07 1.72
C LYS A 24 -10.24 11.94 0.77
N PRO A 25 -11.53 11.59 0.60
CA PRO A 25 -11.93 10.46 -0.25
C PRO A 25 -11.63 10.71 -1.75
N PHE A 26 -11.93 11.90 -2.28
CA PHE A 26 -11.66 12.19 -3.70
C PHE A 26 -10.18 12.41 -3.99
N GLY A 27 -9.42 12.95 -3.03
CA GLY A 27 -7.96 13.03 -3.14
C GLY A 27 -7.32 11.64 -3.18
N THR A 28 -7.77 10.73 -2.30
CA THR A 28 -7.35 9.32 -2.32
C THR A 28 -7.75 8.64 -3.63
N LEU A 29 -9.00 8.80 -4.08
CA LEU A 29 -9.47 8.23 -5.35
C LEU A 29 -8.66 8.70 -6.55
N ARG A 30 -8.33 10.00 -6.62
CA ARG A 30 -7.45 10.55 -7.66
C ARG A 30 -6.06 9.91 -7.61
N ASN A 31 -5.49 9.74 -6.42
CA ASN A 31 -4.18 9.09 -6.27
C ASN A 31 -4.23 7.61 -6.68
N LEU A 32 -5.31 6.90 -6.34
CA LEU A 32 -5.55 5.53 -6.80
C LEU A 32 -5.59 5.47 -8.33
N LEU A 33 -6.38 6.36 -8.96
CA LEU A 33 -6.53 6.39 -10.41
C LEU A 33 -5.21 6.73 -11.13
N SER A 34 -4.45 7.72 -10.64
CA SER A 34 -3.14 8.05 -11.19
C SER A 34 -2.13 6.89 -11.05
N PHE A 35 -2.17 6.14 -9.94
CA PHE A 35 -1.33 4.96 -9.77
C PHE A 35 -1.75 3.82 -10.71
N TRP A 36 -3.07 3.61 -10.86
CA TRP A 36 -3.63 2.65 -11.81
C TRP A 36 -3.19 2.97 -13.24
N GLU A 37 -3.27 4.22 -13.67
CA GLU A 37 -2.86 4.65 -15.00
C GLU A 37 -1.41 4.30 -15.34
N LEU A 38 -0.52 4.34 -14.34
CA LEU A 38 0.90 4.04 -14.50
C LEU A 38 1.22 2.53 -14.51
N HIS A 39 0.47 1.72 -13.75
CA HIS A 39 0.88 0.33 -13.47
C HIS A 39 -0.14 -0.74 -13.88
N ALA A 40 -1.42 -0.37 -14.04
CA ALA A 40 -2.52 -1.27 -14.39
C ALA A 40 -3.37 -0.78 -15.58
N GLY A 41 -2.99 0.34 -16.20
CA GLY A 41 -3.66 0.93 -17.35
C GLY A 41 -3.92 -0.11 -18.45
N GLY A 42 -5.19 -0.25 -18.83
CA GLY A 42 -5.64 -1.16 -19.87
C GLY A 42 -5.79 -2.63 -19.46
N ALA A 43 -5.57 -2.99 -18.19
CA ALA A 43 -5.88 -4.33 -17.71
C ALA A 43 -7.40 -4.56 -17.68
N ARG A 44 -7.84 -5.74 -18.15
CA ARG A 44 -9.25 -6.15 -18.05
C ARG A 44 -9.65 -6.31 -16.59
N ALA A 45 -10.82 -5.78 -16.24
CA ALA A 45 -11.39 -5.95 -14.91
C ALA A 45 -11.85 -7.40 -14.69
N VAL A 46 -11.16 -8.10 -13.78
CA VAL A 46 -11.50 -9.45 -13.35
C VAL A 46 -11.13 -9.58 -11.88
N TRP A 47 -12.07 -10.01 -11.05
CA TRP A 47 -11.79 -10.36 -9.66
C TRP A 47 -10.97 -11.66 -9.59
N SER A 48 -9.91 -11.66 -8.79
CA SER A 48 -9.01 -12.81 -8.67
C SER A 48 -8.90 -13.28 -7.22
N ASP A 49 -8.80 -14.60 -7.05
CA ASP A 49 -8.45 -15.24 -5.78
C ASP A 49 -7.02 -15.81 -5.80
N ALA A 50 -6.18 -15.39 -6.76
CA ALA A 50 -4.81 -15.89 -6.91
C ALA A 50 -3.88 -15.48 -5.75
N HIS A 51 -4.19 -14.37 -5.08
CA HIS A 51 -3.46 -13.86 -3.92
C HIS A 51 -4.43 -13.54 -2.78
N VAL A 52 -3.99 -13.70 -1.53
CA VAL A 52 -4.84 -13.49 -0.35
C VAL A 52 -5.42 -12.07 -0.28
N LEU A 53 -4.62 -11.06 -0.64
CA LEU A 53 -5.09 -9.67 -0.69
C LEU A 53 -6.13 -9.44 -1.78
N ASP A 54 -6.03 -10.12 -2.93
CA ASP A 54 -6.98 -9.96 -4.03
C ASP A 54 -8.30 -10.62 -3.68
N SER A 55 -8.23 -11.81 -3.06
CA SER A 55 -9.38 -12.52 -2.49
C SER A 55 -10.08 -11.68 -1.43
N TRP A 56 -9.31 -11.05 -0.54
CA TRP A 56 -9.83 -10.17 0.50
C TRP A 56 -10.47 -8.92 -0.09
N LEU A 57 -9.85 -8.29 -1.08
CA LEU A 57 -10.41 -7.10 -1.72
C LEU A 57 -11.72 -7.43 -2.45
N ARG A 58 -11.82 -8.58 -3.12
CA ARG A 58 -13.07 -9.08 -3.71
C ARG A 58 -14.15 -9.25 -2.64
N ALA A 59 -13.85 -9.97 -1.56
CA ALA A 59 -14.80 -10.18 -0.46
C ALA A 59 -15.26 -8.85 0.16
N ARG A 60 -14.32 -7.90 0.37
CA ARG A 60 -14.61 -6.57 0.90
C ARG A 60 -15.43 -5.72 -0.07
N ALA A 61 -15.16 -5.84 -1.37
CA ALA A 61 -15.92 -5.19 -2.43
C ALA A 61 -17.36 -5.73 -2.49
N HIS A 62 -17.55 -7.05 -2.39
CA HIS A 62 -18.87 -7.68 -2.33
C HIS A 62 -19.66 -7.20 -1.11
N GLN A 63 -19.02 -7.18 0.08
CA GLN A 63 -19.64 -6.64 1.31
C GLN A 63 -20.04 -5.17 1.14
N THR A 64 -19.17 -4.35 0.53
CA THR A 64 -19.45 -2.93 0.29
C THR A 64 -20.60 -2.75 -0.69
N TYR A 65 -20.64 -3.53 -1.78
CA TYR A 65 -21.73 -3.51 -2.75
C TYR A 65 -23.08 -3.79 -2.07
N ASN A 66 -23.18 -4.85 -1.27
CA ASN A 66 -24.42 -5.18 -0.55
C ASN A 66 -24.80 -4.08 0.44
N THR A 67 -23.84 -3.60 1.25
CA THR A 67 -24.08 -2.54 2.23
C THR A 67 -24.60 -1.25 1.58
N VAL A 68 -23.98 -0.83 0.46
CA VAL A 68 -24.41 0.35 -0.29
C VAL A 68 -25.79 0.14 -0.91
N THR A 69 -26.06 -1.05 -1.46
CA THR A 69 -27.36 -1.40 -2.03
C THR A 69 -28.46 -1.32 -0.97
N ASP A 70 -28.26 -1.97 0.19
CA ASP A 70 -29.21 -1.97 1.30
C ASP A 70 -29.51 -0.55 1.80
N HIS A 71 -28.47 0.28 1.96
CA HIS A 71 -28.66 1.68 2.37
C HIS A 71 -29.38 2.52 1.31
N LEU A 72 -29.08 2.33 0.02
CA LEU A 72 -29.77 3.06 -1.04
C LEU A 72 -31.25 2.64 -1.16
N ASP A 73 -31.56 1.35 -1.01
CA ASP A 73 -32.93 0.83 -0.98
C ASP A 73 -33.72 1.36 0.24
N ALA A 74 -33.01 1.60 1.36
CA ALA A 74 -33.56 2.22 2.56
C ALA A 74 -33.60 3.77 2.52
N TYR A 75 -33.16 4.40 1.42
CA TYR A 75 -33.01 5.86 1.27
C TYR A 75 -32.01 6.51 2.26
N GLU A 76 -31.03 5.75 2.76
CA GLU A 76 -29.97 6.17 3.68
C GLU A 76 -28.68 6.58 2.92
N LEU A 77 -28.76 7.63 2.10
CA LEU A 77 -27.66 8.06 1.22
C LEU A 77 -26.35 8.35 1.97
N THR A 78 -26.44 8.86 3.20
CA THR A 78 -25.27 9.23 4.00
C THR A 78 -24.44 8.01 4.39
N ASP A 79 -25.09 6.91 4.77
CA ASP A 79 -24.41 5.69 5.18
C ASP A 79 -23.91 4.90 3.98
N ALA A 80 -24.67 4.88 2.88
CA ALA A 80 -24.17 4.42 1.58
C ALA A 80 -22.86 5.12 1.19
N ALA A 81 -22.82 6.45 1.29
CA ALA A 81 -21.63 7.23 0.96
C ALA A 81 -20.45 6.98 1.92
N ARG A 82 -20.71 6.77 3.22
CA ARG A 82 -19.67 6.40 4.20
C ARG A 82 -19.08 5.03 3.88
N ALA A 83 -19.91 4.03 3.56
CA ALA A 83 -19.46 2.70 3.18
C ALA A 83 -18.53 2.73 1.94
N ILE A 84 -18.85 3.55 0.94
CA ILE A 84 -17.97 3.78 -0.22
C ILE A 84 -16.63 4.39 0.21
N GLY A 85 -16.66 5.40 1.08
CA GLY A 85 -15.45 6.05 1.60
C GLY A 85 -14.55 5.08 2.36
N GLU A 86 -15.12 4.21 3.19
CA GLU A 86 -14.38 3.16 3.90
C GLU A 86 -13.72 2.16 2.94
N PHE A 87 -14.42 1.78 1.86
CA PHE A 87 -13.85 0.92 0.83
C PHE A 87 -12.70 1.59 0.07
N VAL A 88 -12.81 2.87 -0.26
CA VAL A 88 -11.69 3.65 -0.85
C VAL A 88 -10.48 3.67 0.09
N ASP A 89 -10.71 3.87 1.39
CA ASP A 89 -9.64 3.87 2.40
C ASP A 89 -9.01 2.46 2.52
N ASP A 90 -9.78 1.38 2.54
CA ASP A 90 -9.27 0.00 2.58
C ASP A 90 -8.47 -0.35 1.32
N LEU A 91 -8.97 0.01 0.13
CA LEU A 91 -8.30 -0.17 -1.15
C LEU A 91 -6.96 0.58 -1.18
N SER A 92 -6.90 1.80 -0.64
CA SER A 92 -5.66 2.59 -0.63
C SER A 92 -4.65 2.12 0.42
N THR A 93 -5.11 1.97 1.67
CA THR A 93 -4.23 1.82 2.83
C THR A 93 -3.77 0.38 3.03
N TRP A 94 -4.58 -0.61 2.65
CA TRP A 94 -4.25 -2.01 2.84
C TRP A 94 -3.93 -2.72 1.53
N TRP A 95 -4.85 -2.70 0.58
CA TRP A 95 -4.64 -3.45 -0.66
C TRP A 95 -3.54 -2.81 -1.52
N LEU A 96 -3.71 -1.56 -1.94
CA LEU A 96 -2.79 -0.92 -2.87
C LEU A 96 -1.40 -0.83 -2.26
N ARG A 97 -1.27 -0.31 -1.03
CA ARG A 97 0.02 -0.16 -0.31
C ARG A 97 0.86 -1.44 -0.36
N ARG A 98 0.23 -2.61 -0.19
CA ARG A 98 0.90 -3.91 -0.13
C ARG A 98 1.04 -4.58 -1.50
N SER A 99 0.17 -4.24 -2.45
CA SER A 99 0.24 -4.73 -3.84
C SER A 99 1.05 -3.82 -4.77
N ARG A 100 1.66 -2.73 -4.30
CA ARG A 100 2.42 -1.78 -5.15
C ARG A 100 3.54 -2.44 -5.93
N GLU A 101 4.34 -3.29 -5.26
CA GLU A 101 5.45 -3.97 -5.94
C GLU A 101 4.92 -4.99 -6.95
N ARG A 102 3.90 -5.78 -6.59
CA ARG A 102 3.19 -6.68 -7.53
C ARG A 102 2.70 -5.94 -8.79
N LEU A 103 2.13 -4.76 -8.62
CA LEU A 103 1.65 -3.92 -9.73
C LEU A 103 2.80 -3.39 -10.60
N LYS A 104 3.92 -2.97 -10.00
CA LYS A 104 5.12 -2.53 -10.72
C LYS A 104 5.79 -3.67 -11.50
N ASP A 105 5.77 -4.87 -10.93
CA ASP A 105 6.33 -6.09 -11.53
C ASP A 105 5.41 -6.69 -12.61
N GLY A 106 4.24 -6.09 -12.83
CA GLY A 106 3.32 -6.47 -13.90
C GLY A 106 2.42 -7.66 -13.57
N ASP A 107 2.18 -7.97 -12.28
CA ASP A 107 1.27 -9.03 -11.85
C ASP A 107 -0.14 -8.83 -12.46
N ALA A 108 -0.52 -9.76 -13.34
CA ALA A 108 -1.78 -9.70 -14.07
C ALA A 108 -3.01 -9.79 -13.15
N SER A 109 -2.94 -10.60 -12.08
CA SER A 109 -4.04 -10.80 -11.13
C SER A 109 -4.29 -9.54 -10.30
N ALA A 110 -3.21 -8.90 -9.83
CA ALA A 110 -3.29 -7.64 -9.09
C ALA A 110 -3.85 -6.52 -9.98
N ARG A 111 -3.35 -6.39 -11.21
CA ARG A 111 -3.81 -5.39 -12.18
C ARG A 111 -5.30 -5.55 -12.50
N ALA A 112 -5.75 -6.78 -12.75
CA ALA A 112 -7.14 -7.08 -13.07
C ALA A 112 -8.08 -6.78 -11.89
N THR A 113 -7.68 -7.19 -10.68
CA THR A 113 -8.42 -6.92 -9.43
C THR A 113 -8.50 -5.41 -9.16
N PHE A 114 -7.41 -4.67 -9.40
CA PHE A 114 -7.41 -3.22 -9.22
C PHE A 114 -8.35 -2.52 -10.20
N THR A 115 -8.35 -2.91 -11.47
CA THR A 115 -9.31 -2.36 -12.45
C THR A 115 -10.75 -2.69 -12.05
N ALA A 116 -11.03 -3.92 -11.60
CA ALA A 116 -12.36 -4.32 -11.17
C ALA A 116 -12.86 -3.50 -9.97
N ALA A 117 -12.01 -3.24 -8.99
CA ALA A 117 -12.34 -2.39 -7.84
C ALA A 117 -12.64 -0.94 -8.25
N LEU A 118 -11.90 -0.37 -9.20
CA LEU A 118 -12.15 0.99 -9.71
C LEU A 118 -13.44 1.07 -10.56
N GLN A 119 -13.76 0.03 -11.34
CA GLN A 119 -15.04 -0.03 -12.07
C GLN A 119 -16.23 -0.10 -11.11
N LEU A 120 -16.15 -0.95 -10.08
CA LEU A 120 -17.17 -0.99 -9.03
C LEU A 120 -17.32 0.37 -8.34
N LEU A 121 -16.22 1.00 -7.96
CA LEU A 121 -16.24 2.34 -7.34
C LEU A 121 -16.94 3.36 -8.23
N ALA A 122 -16.73 3.33 -9.55
CA ALA A 122 -17.43 4.22 -10.46
C ALA A 122 -18.95 4.01 -10.38
N VAL A 123 -19.43 2.75 -10.41
CA VAL A 123 -20.87 2.43 -10.29
C VAL A 123 -21.43 2.89 -8.95
N LEU A 124 -20.77 2.53 -7.83
CA LEU A 124 -21.25 2.88 -6.48
C LEU A 124 -21.26 4.39 -6.23
N LEU A 125 -20.31 5.13 -6.82
CA LEU A 125 -20.25 6.59 -6.70
C LEU A 125 -21.28 7.32 -7.57
N ALA A 126 -21.84 6.69 -8.61
CA ALA A 126 -22.68 7.37 -9.58
C ALA A 126 -23.86 8.14 -8.95
N PRO A 127 -24.61 7.58 -7.96
CA PRO A 127 -25.72 8.29 -7.32
C PRO A 127 -25.31 9.49 -6.45
N CYS A 128 -24.10 9.46 -5.85
CA CYS A 128 -23.70 10.44 -4.83
C CYS A 128 -22.58 11.40 -5.26
N ALA A 129 -21.85 11.07 -6.33
CA ALA A 129 -20.73 11.82 -6.89
C ALA A 129 -20.61 11.62 -8.42
N PRO A 130 -21.64 12.00 -9.21
CA PRO A 130 -21.79 11.60 -10.60
C PRO A 130 -20.63 12.01 -11.52
N PHE A 131 -20.03 13.18 -11.29
CA PHE A 131 -18.90 13.66 -12.08
C PHE A 131 -17.61 12.89 -11.78
N HIS A 132 -17.39 12.50 -10.52
CA HIS A 132 -16.23 11.70 -10.14
C HIS A 132 -16.37 10.27 -10.63
N ALA A 133 -17.58 9.69 -10.50
CA ALA A 133 -17.92 8.40 -11.05
C ALA A 133 -17.66 8.34 -12.57
N GLU A 134 -18.15 9.34 -13.31
CA GLU A 134 -17.94 9.45 -14.75
C GLU A 134 -16.45 9.60 -15.11
N HIS A 135 -15.71 10.41 -14.35
CA HIS A 135 -14.28 10.59 -14.58
C HIS A 135 -13.49 9.28 -14.39
N VAL A 136 -13.79 8.50 -13.35
CA VAL A 136 -13.16 7.19 -13.14
C VAL A 136 -13.53 6.27 -14.30
N TRP A 137 -14.83 6.14 -14.61
CA TRP A 137 -15.33 5.26 -15.67
C TRP A 137 -14.67 5.52 -17.02
N ARG A 138 -14.68 6.78 -17.48
CA ARG A 138 -14.09 7.16 -18.77
C ARG A 138 -12.59 6.94 -18.80
N THR A 139 -11.88 7.18 -17.70
CA THR A 139 -10.43 6.92 -17.62
C THR A 139 -10.10 5.45 -17.82
N LEU A 140 -10.89 4.55 -17.21
CA LEU A 140 -10.70 3.10 -17.37
C LEU A 140 -10.97 2.64 -18.81
N HIS A 141 -12.05 3.13 -19.44
CA HIS A 141 -12.47 2.70 -20.78
C HIS A 141 -11.66 3.34 -21.92
N THR A 142 -11.15 4.56 -21.74
CA THR A 142 -10.33 5.22 -22.77
C THR A 142 -8.95 4.55 -22.93
N ARG A 143 -8.34 4.09 -21.81
CA ARG A 143 -7.04 3.40 -21.85
C ARG A 143 -7.14 1.88 -22.00
N GLY A 144 -8.31 1.29 -21.82
CA GLY A 144 -8.59 -0.11 -22.19
C GLY A 144 -8.49 -0.38 -23.71
N ARG A 145 -8.67 0.65 -24.54
CA ARG A 145 -8.74 0.55 -26.01
C ARG A 145 -7.38 0.63 -26.72
N THR A 146 -6.25 0.73 -26.00
CA THR A 146 -4.91 0.82 -26.62
C THR A 146 -4.29 -0.51 -27.06
N SER A 147 -4.97 -1.64 -26.85
CA SER A 147 -4.60 -2.92 -27.46
C SER A 147 -5.39 -3.06 -28.76
N GLY A 148 -4.70 -2.98 -29.91
CA GLY A 148 -5.26 -2.82 -31.26
C GLY A 148 -6.10 -3.98 -31.81
N VAL A 149 -7.17 -4.35 -31.11
CA VAL A 149 -8.26 -5.19 -31.63
C VAL A 149 -9.42 -4.26 -31.99
N ASP A 150 -9.67 -4.13 -33.28
CA ASP A 150 -10.78 -3.36 -33.86
C ASP A 150 -12.12 -4.07 -33.58
N ASP A 151 -12.60 -4.03 -32.33
CA ASP A 151 -13.91 -4.58 -31.92
C ASP A 151 -15.07 -3.61 -32.26
N ARG A 152 -15.05 -3.04 -33.48
CA ARG A 152 -16.08 -2.14 -34.03
C ARG A 152 -17.36 -2.85 -34.51
N LYS A 153 -17.84 -3.88 -33.81
CA LYS A 153 -19.01 -4.65 -34.28
C LYS A 153 -20.02 -5.01 -33.20
N THR A 154 -20.44 -4.05 -32.37
CA THR A 154 -21.78 -4.07 -31.77
C THR A 154 -22.16 -2.66 -31.29
N PRO A 155 -23.15 -1.98 -31.93
CA PRO A 155 -23.55 -0.61 -31.57
C PRO A 155 -24.08 -0.46 -30.13
N ASP A 156 -24.79 -1.47 -29.61
CA ASP A 156 -25.47 -1.39 -28.31
C ASP A 156 -24.52 -1.54 -27.10
N VAL A 157 -23.42 -2.28 -27.28
CA VAL A 157 -22.36 -2.42 -26.27
C VAL A 157 -21.56 -1.12 -26.17
N GLU A 158 -21.36 -0.44 -27.31
CA GLU A 158 -20.69 0.87 -27.35
C GLU A 158 -21.43 1.97 -26.61
N GLU A 159 -22.73 1.86 -26.34
CA GLU A 159 -23.50 2.92 -25.66
C GLU A 159 -23.49 2.76 -24.14
N ARG A 160 -23.63 1.53 -23.63
CA ARG A 160 -23.52 1.22 -22.18
C ARG A 160 -22.09 1.39 -21.64
N GLU A 161 -21.09 1.25 -22.49
CA GLU A 161 -19.68 1.48 -22.12
C GLU A 161 -19.28 2.98 -22.14
N ARG A 162 -20.13 3.89 -22.67
CA ARG A 162 -19.79 5.32 -22.78
C ARG A 162 -19.79 6.07 -21.46
N SER A 163 -20.75 5.76 -20.59
CA SER A 163 -20.96 6.48 -19.34
C SER A 163 -21.44 5.53 -18.26
N VAL A 164 -20.93 5.74 -17.05
CA VAL A 164 -21.34 4.95 -15.87
C VAL A 164 -22.83 5.10 -15.57
N HIS A 165 -23.43 6.22 -15.97
CA HIS A 165 -24.85 6.51 -15.71
C HIS A 165 -25.82 5.71 -16.58
N LEU A 166 -25.29 4.97 -17.56
CA LEU A 166 -26.05 4.01 -18.39
C LEU A 166 -25.76 2.55 -18.00
N ALA A 167 -24.83 2.33 -17.07
CA ALA A 167 -24.51 1.01 -16.59
C ALA A 167 -25.60 0.49 -15.64
N SER A 168 -25.88 -0.81 -15.72
CA SER A 168 -26.71 -1.47 -14.71
C SER A 168 -26.00 -1.48 -13.35
N TRP A 169 -26.75 -1.42 -12.26
CA TRP A 169 -26.19 -1.46 -10.90
C TRP A 169 -25.36 -2.74 -10.64
N ASP A 170 -25.80 -3.86 -11.21
CA ASP A 170 -25.18 -5.19 -11.11
C ASP A 170 -24.04 -5.44 -12.11
N ALA A 171 -23.77 -4.51 -13.05
CA ALA A 171 -22.81 -4.72 -14.14
C ALA A 171 -21.39 -5.10 -13.68
N HIS A 172 -21.01 -4.66 -12.48
CA HIS A 172 -19.70 -4.92 -11.87
C HIS A 172 -19.80 -5.50 -10.46
N GLN A 173 -20.91 -6.21 -10.17
CA GLN A 173 -21.08 -6.89 -8.89
C GLN A 173 -19.91 -7.88 -8.66
N PRO A 174 -19.20 -7.80 -7.53
CA PRO A 174 -18.15 -8.76 -7.21
C PRO A 174 -18.77 -10.12 -6.90
N PRO A 175 -18.17 -11.24 -7.38
CA PRO A 175 -18.69 -12.56 -7.08
C PRO A 175 -18.52 -12.87 -5.60
N ALA A 176 -19.55 -13.47 -5.01
CA ALA A 176 -19.54 -13.98 -3.64
C ALA A 176 -18.89 -15.36 -3.58
N ASN A 177 -18.12 -15.61 -2.52
CA ASN A 177 -17.59 -16.94 -2.19
C ASN A 177 -17.99 -17.32 -0.76
N ASP A 178 -18.21 -18.62 -0.51
CA ASP A 178 -18.64 -19.14 0.81
C ASP A 178 -17.65 -18.81 1.95
N SER A 179 -16.37 -18.67 1.62
CA SER A 179 -15.30 -18.35 2.59
C SER A 179 -15.15 -16.86 2.89
N ASP A 180 -15.92 -15.98 2.25
CA ASP A 180 -15.75 -14.52 2.35
C ASP A 180 -15.96 -14.00 3.76
N ALA A 181 -17.00 -14.46 4.46
CA ALA A 181 -17.29 -14.03 5.82
C ALA A 181 -16.11 -14.35 6.77
N THR A 182 -15.57 -15.57 6.66
CA THR A 182 -14.41 -16.01 7.43
C THR A 182 -13.17 -15.19 7.07
N LEU A 183 -12.90 -14.96 5.79
CA LEU A 183 -11.74 -14.19 5.34
C LEU A 183 -11.80 -12.73 5.81
N LEU A 184 -12.98 -12.10 5.77
CA LEU A 184 -13.18 -10.74 6.26
C LEU A 184 -12.92 -10.65 7.77
N GLN A 185 -13.43 -11.61 8.55
CA GLN A 185 -13.17 -11.69 9.99
C GLN A 185 -11.67 -11.88 10.29
N GLN A 186 -11.02 -12.81 9.59
CA GLN A 186 -9.58 -13.06 9.73
C GLN A 186 -8.75 -11.84 9.37
N MET A 187 -9.10 -11.13 8.30
CA MET A 187 -8.40 -9.90 7.93
C MET A 187 -8.65 -8.75 8.91
N ALA A 188 -9.83 -8.66 9.52
CA ALA A 188 -10.07 -7.71 10.61
C ALA A 188 -9.12 -7.98 11.78
N GLU A 189 -8.93 -9.25 12.16
CA GLU A 189 -7.97 -9.64 13.20
C GLU A 189 -6.51 -9.36 12.79
N VAL A 190 -6.10 -9.69 11.55
CA VAL A 190 -4.77 -9.33 11.01
C VAL A 190 -4.49 -7.85 11.17
N ARG A 191 -5.43 -6.99 10.74
CA ARG A 191 -5.29 -5.53 10.84
C ARG A 191 -5.20 -5.08 12.30
N ARG A 192 -6.03 -5.64 13.17
CA ARG A 192 -6.05 -5.35 14.61
C ARG A 192 -4.72 -5.69 15.27
N PHE A 193 -4.17 -6.87 15.01
CA PHE A 193 -2.87 -7.30 15.55
C PHE A 193 -1.70 -6.51 14.96
N CYS A 194 -1.75 -6.12 13.69
CA CYS A 194 -0.79 -5.19 13.11
C CYS A 194 -0.80 -3.84 13.85
N SER A 195 -1.97 -3.26 14.10
CA SER A 195 -2.08 -2.01 14.88
C SER A 195 -1.51 -2.16 16.29
N LEU A 196 -1.89 -3.22 17.02
CA LEU A 196 -1.36 -3.51 18.37
C LEU A 196 0.15 -3.72 18.36
N GLY A 197 0.69 -4.41 17.35
CA GLY A 197 2.12 -4.64 17.22
C GLY A 197 2.89 -3.36 16.91
N LEU A 198 2.40 -2.51 16.01
CA LEU A 198 3.01 -1.20 15.73
C LEU A 198 2.99 -0.29 16.97
N GLU A 199 1.92 -0.31 17.75
CA GLU A 199 1.83 0.38 19.03
C GLU A 199 2.85 -0.16 20.04
N ALA A 200 2.97 -1.49 20.17
CA ALA A 200 3.94 -2.14 21.05
C ALA A 200 5.39 -1.78 20.66
N ARG A 201 5.69 -1.71 19.35
CA ARG A 201 6.98 -1.25 18.83
C ARG A 201 7.26 0.21 19.22
N ALA A 202 6.26 1.08 19.06
CA ALA A 202 6.38 2.49 19.44
C ALA A 202 6.65 2.64 20.95
N LYS A 203 5.93 1.89 21.80
CA LYS A 203 6.15 1.86 23.25
C LYS A 203 7.54 1.36 23.64
N ALA A 204 8.06 0.36 22.91
CA ALA A 204 9.41 -0.16 23.11
C ALA A 204 10.51 0.72 22.50
N GLY A 205 10.16 1.79 21.78
CA GLY A 205 11.13 2.65 21.09
C GLY A 205 11.83 1.98 19.90
N VAL A 206 11.33 0.83 19.42
CA VAL A 206 11.98 0.08 18.34
C VAL A 206 11.35 0.44 16.99
N PRO A 207 12.06 1.11 16.07
CA PRO A 207 11.48 1.54 14.81
C PRO A 207 11.17 0.35 13.90
N VAL A 208 10.07 0.39 13.13
CA VAL A 208 9.62 -0.72 12.25
C VAL A 208 10.70 -1.23 11.30
N ARG A 209 11.61 -0.36 10.85
CA ARG A 209 12.74 -0.72 9.98
C ARG A 209 13.70 -1.74 10.61
N GLN A 210 13.83 -1.78 11.94
CA GLN A 210 14.63 -2.75 12.67
C GLN A 210 13.89 -4.10 12.67
N PRO A 211 14.41 -5.15 12.01
CA PRO A 211 13.79 -6.46 12.08
C PRO A 211 13.84 -6.99 13.51
N LEU A 212 12.75 -7.65 13.93
CA LEU A 212 12.65 -8.35 15.20
C LEU A 212 12.56 -9.86 14.97
N HIS A 213 12.93 -10.64 15.98
CA HIS A 213 12.96 -12.09 15.85
C HIS A 213 11.55 -12.70 15.74
N ALA A 214 10.68 -12.37 16.69
CA ALA A 214 9.37 -12.96 16.77
C ALA A 214 8.30 -11.99 17.28
N VAL A 215 7.06 -12.31 16.96
CA VAL A 215 5.88 -11.76 17.61
C VAL A 215 4.94 -12.88 18.04
N HIS A 216 4.39 -12.73 19.24
CA HIS A 216 3.40 -13.63 19.82
C HIS A 216 2.06 -12.91 19.89
N LEU A 217 1.05 -13.47 19.22
CA LEU A 217 -0.32 -12.97 19.18
C LEU A 217 -1.13 -13.69 20.25
N TYR A 218 -1.54 -12.98 21.29
CA TYR A 218 -2.37 -13.54 22.36
C TYR A 218 -3.82 -13.20 22.15
N THR A 219 -4.67 -14.22 22.19
CA THR A 219 -6.13 -14.10 22.05
C THR A 219 -6.84 -15.16 22.88
N SER A 220 -8.07 -14.88 23.30
CA SER A 220 -8.93 -15.83 24.02
C SER A 220 -9.43 -16.98 23.14
N THR A 221 -9.53 -16.74 21.83
CA THR A 221 -10.00 -17.72 20.84
C THR A 221 -8.99 -17.83 19.70
N PRO A 222 -8.66 -19.03 19.20
CA PRO A 222 -7.77 -19.20 18.06
C PRO A 222 -8.23 -18.37 16.85
N LEU A 223 -7.29 -17.71 16.16
CA LEU A 223 -7.61 -16.85 15.00
C LEU A 223 -7.75 -17.66 13.71
N HIS A 224 -7.22 -18.88 13.70
CA HIS A 224 -7.21 -19.80 12.55
C HIS A 224 -6.62 -19.15 11.29
N LEU A 225 -5.58 -18.32 11.43
CA LEU A 225 -4.97 -17.64 10.30
C LEU A 225 -4.16 -18.65 9.48
N ASN A 226 -4.37 -18.65 8.16
CA ASN A 226 -3.52 -19.42 7.26
C ASN A 226 -2.13 -18.75 7.09
N GLY A 227 -1.18 -19.47 6.48
CA GLY A 227 0.18 -18.97 6.28
C GLY A 227 0.24 -17.62 5.55
N ALA A 228 -0.61 -17.42 4.52
CA ALA A 228 -0.65 -16.17 3.76
C ALA A 228 -1.10 -14.97 4.63
N LEU A 229 -2.03 -15.16 5.55
CA LEU A 229 -2.49 -14.13 6.48
C LEU A 229 -1.44 -13.84 7.57
N LEU A 230 -0.76 -14.87 8.07
CA LEU A 230 0.35 -14.71 9.01
C LEU A 230 1.52 -13.95 8.37
N ASP A 231 1.80 -14.20 7.08
CA ASP A 231 2.80 -13.45 6.33
C ASP A 231 2.47 -11.96 6.24
N LEU A 232 1.18 -11.60 6.16
CA LEU A 232 0.79 -10.19 6.17
C LEU A 232 1.21 -9.49 7.48
N ILE A 233 0.99 -10.15 8.62
CA ILE A 233 1.40 -9.66 9.94
C ILE A 233 2.93 -9.60 10.03
N ARG A 234 3.60 -10.68 9.58
CA ARG A 234 5.06 -10.81 9.59
C ARG A 234 5.74 -9.64 8.90
N GLU A 235 5.24 -9.30 7.70
CA GLU A 235 5.74 -8.20 6.89
C GLU A 235 5.39 -6.83 7.47
N GLU A 236 4.16 -6.62 7.97
CA GLU A 236 3.75 -5.31 8.53
C GLU A 236 4.55 -4.97 9.79
N LEU A 237 4.78 -5.96 10.65
CA LEU A 237 5.53 -5.78 11.89
C LEU A 237 7.03 -5.93 11.72
N ASN A 238 7.49 -6.34 10.54
CA ASN A 238 8.89 -6.64 10.21
C ASN A 238 9.54 -7.57 11.24
N VAL A 239 8.96 -8.77 11.37
CA VAL A 239 9.42 -9.83 12.26
C VAL A 239 9.83 -11.07 11.45
N LYS A 240 10.68 -11.95 12.00
CA LYS A 240 11.06 -13.20 11.31
C LYS A 240 10.01 -14.29 11.47
N SER A 241 9.33 -14.33 12.61
CA SER A 241 8.27 -15.31 12.88
C SER A 241 7.05 -14.68 13.57
N VAL A 242 5.89 -15.28 13.32
CA VAL A 242 4.61 -14.95 13.96
C VAL A 242 4.10 -16.24 14.57
N THR A 243 3.71 -16.20 15.84
CA THR A 243 3.08 -17.34 16.51
C THR A 243 1.80 -16.92 17.19
N GLU A 244 0.81 -17.80 17.15
CA GLU A 244 -0.44 -17.63 17.86
C GLU A 244 -0.34 -18.32 19.22
N ALA A 245 -0.80 -17.65 20.27
CA ALA A 245 -0.90 -18.19 21.61
C ALA A 245 -2.30 -17.96 22.15
N THR A 246 -2.92 -19.00 22.70
CA THR A 246 -4.17 -18.85 23.43
C THR A 246 -3.85 -18.39 24.84
N GLY A 247 -4.48 -17.30 25.27
CA GLY A 247 -4.32 -16.77 26.62
C GLY A 247 -5.60 -16.11 27.10
N GLU A 248 -5.89 -16.23 28.38
CA GLU A 248 -7.02 -15.53 28.98
C GLU A 248 -6.80 -14.00 28.96
N GLY A 249 -7.88 -13.27 28.76
CA GLY A 249 -7.92 -11.80 28.81
C GLY A 249 -7.99 -11.10 27.46
N ILE A 250 -7.72 -9.79 27.48
CA ILE A 250 -7.81 -8.91 26.31
C ILE A 250 -6.72 -9.29 25.30
N PRO A 251 -7.03 -9.34 23.99
CA PRO A 251 -6.02 -9.72 23.01
C PRO A 251 -4.87 -8.72 22.98
N ARG A 252 -3.65 -9.23 22.91
CA ARG A 252 -2.42 -8.43 23.04
C ARG A 252 -1.30 -8.99 22.17
N VAL A 253 -0.31 -8.14 21.91
CA VAL A 253 0.90 -8.50 21.16
C VAL A 253 2.09 -8.44 22.10
N VAL A 254 2.92 -9.49 22.07
CA VAL A 254 4.23 -9.50 22.74
C VAL A 254 5.31 -9.63 21.66
N LEU A 255 6.23 -8.66 21.63
CA LEU A 255 7.35 -8.63 20.70
C LEU A 255 8.59 -9.18 21.39
N ASP A 256 9.33 -10.01 20.68
CA ASP A 256 10.70 -10.35 21.06
C ASP A 256 11.62 -9.19 20.66
N THR A 257 11.99 -8.38 21.65
CA THR A 257 12.85 -7.21 21.46
C THR A 257 14.33 -7.52 21.63
N THR A 258 14.71 -8.79 21.80
CA THR A 258 16.13 -9.15 21.86
C THR A 258 16.74 -9.00 20.47
N LEU A 259 17.78 -8.15 20.37
CA LEU A 259 18.48 -7.89 19.12
C LEU A 259 19.74 -8.74 19.08
N THR A 260 19.77 -9.72 18.18
CA THR A 260 21.01 -10.43 17.85
C THR A 260 21.90 -9.53 16.97
N PRO A 261 23.22 -9.77 16.93
CA PRO A 261 24.13 -9.03 16.05
C PRO A 261 23.68 -9.04 14.58
N GLU A 262 23.10 -10.14 14.10
CA GLU A 262 22.59 -10.27 12.73
C GLU A 262 21.38 -9.35 12.49
N LEU A 263 20.42 -9.32 13.41
CA LEU A 263 19.25 -8.45 13.30
C LEU A 263 19.64 -6.97 13.39
N GLN A 264 20.59 -6.63 14.26
CA GLN A 264 21.10 -5.27 14.37
C GLN A 264 21.77 -4.83 13.06
N ARG A 265 22.63 -5.67 12.47
CA ARG A 265 23.27 -5.41 11.17
C ARG A 265 22.24 -5.26 10.05
N GLU A 266 21.23 -6.11 9.98
CA GLU A 266 20.15 -5.98 8.98
C GLU A 266 19.37 -4.66 9.16
N GLY A 267 19.12 -4.25 10.40
CA GLY A 267 18.50 -2.97 10.72
C GLY A 267 19.33 -1.77 10.26
N MET A 268 20.65 -1.79 10.50
CA MET A 268 21.59 -0.77 10.05
C MET A 268 21.59 -0.63 8.53
N VAL A 269 21.61 -1.76 7.81
CA VAL A 269 21.57 -1.79 6.33
C VAL A 269 20.29 -1.17 5.78
N ARG A 270 19.14 -1.42 6.41
CA ARG A 270 17.87 -0.82 6.01
C ARG A 270 17.82 0.68 6.29
N GLU A 271 18.38 1.11 7.41
CA GLU A 271 18.49 2.53 7.76
C GLU A 271 19.42 3.27 6.79
N LEU A 272 20.57 2.68 6.46
CA LEU A 272 21.50 3.16 5.44
C LEU A 272 20.83 3.30 4.07
N THR A 273 20.15 2.26 3.60
CA THR A 273 19.43 2.25 2.32
C THR A 273 18.40 3.38 2.26
N ARG A 274 17.66 3.62 3.36
CA ARG A 274 16.72 4.74 3.46
C ARG A 274 17.44 6.08 3.41
N ALA A 275 18.53 6.24 4.16
CA ALA A 275 19.29 7.48 4.20
C ALA A 275 19.83 7.85 2.81
N VAL A 276 20.42 6.89 2.10
CA VAL A 276 20.87 7.09 0.71
C VAL A 276 19.70 7.47 -0.20
N ASN A 277 18.57 6.77 -0.12
CA ASN A 277 17.40 7.09 -0.94
C ASN A 277 16.77 8.45 -0.62
N ASN A 278 16.87 8.93 0.63
CA ASN A 278 16.44 10.28 1.00
C ASN A 278 17.39 11.33 0.44
N LEU A 279 18.70 11.15 0.57
CA LEU A 279 19.71 12.03 -0.04
C LEU A 279 19.54 12.11 -1.56
N ARG A 280 19.26 10.99 -2.23
CA ARG A 280 18.94 10.98 -3.68
C ARG A 280 17.79 11.94 -4.01
N LYS A 281 16.72 11.92 -3.22
CA LYS A 281 15.55 12.80 -3.43
C LYS A 281 15.88 14.25 -3.17
N GLU A 282 16.65 14.55 -2.11
CA GLU A 282 17.11 15.92 -1.80
C GLU A 282 17.99 16.49 -2.91
N MET A 283 18.80 15.65 -3.54
CA MET A 283 19.61 16.00 -4.72
C MET A 283 18.83 16.01 -6.04
N GLY A 284 17.51 15.75 -6.03
CA GLY A 284 16.67 15.72 -7.23
C GLY A 284 16.95 14.55 -8.18
N LEU A 285 17.62 13.49 -7.71
CA LEU A 285 17.93 12.30 -8.51
C LEU A 285 16.70 11.39 -8.63
N THR A 286 16.52 10.81 -9.82
CA THR A 286 15.47 9.84 -10.12
C THR A 286 15.96 8.41 -9.85
N PRO A 287 15.08 7.42 -9.63
CA PRO A 287 15.50 6.02 -9.44
C PRO A 287 16.30 5.42 -10.61
N SER A 288 16.14 5.97 -11.82
CA SER A 288 16.87 5.56 -13.02
C SER A 288 18.33 6.02 -13.04
N ASP A 289 18.67 7.05 -12.25
CA ASP A 289 20.03 7.58 -12.20
C ASP A 289 20.99 6.59 -11.52
N ARG A 290 22.13 6.36 -12.17
CA ARG A 290 23.21 5.56 -11.60
C ARG A 290 24.07 6.42 -10.68
N ILE A 291 24.22 5.97 -9.43
CA ILE A 291 25.00 6.68 -8.42
C ILE A 291 26.21 5.87 -7.98
N ARG A 292 27.26 6.56 -7.55
CA ARG A 292 28.36 6.03 -6.77
C ARG A 292 28.19 6.54 -5.34
N VAL A 293 28.29 5.62 -4.38
CA VAL A 293 28.20 5.92 -2.95
C VAL A 293 29.54 5.58 -2.31
N THR A 294 30.18 6.58 -1.71
CA THR A 294 31.36 6.37 -0.87
C THR A 294 31.00 6.59 0.59
N TYR A 295 31.58 5.80 1.48
CA TYR A 295 31.28 5.88 2.91
C TYR A 295 32.53 5.82 3.77
N HIS A 296 32.49 6.48 4.92
CA HIS A 296 33.51 6.41 5.96
C HIS A 296 32.84 6.25 7.33
N THR A 297 33.30 5.27 8.10
CA THR A 297 32.85 5.02 9.47
C THR A 297 33.99 4.46 10.31
N ASP A 298 34.04 4.89 11.57
CA ASP A 298 34.97 4.37 12.57
C ASP A 298 34.43 3.12 13.27
N ASP A 299 33.18 2.72 12.96
CA ASP A 299 32.52 1.58 13.58
C ASP A 299 32.71 0.30 12.75
N THR A 300 33.38 -0.67 13.37
CA THR A 300 33.70 -1.97 12.76
C THR A 300 32.47 -2.81 12.48
N ASP A 301 31.43 -2.72 13.30
CA ASP A 301 30.20 -3.51 13.14
C ASP A 301 29.38 -2.98 11.96
N LEU A 302 29.32 -1.65 11.80
CA LEU A 302 28.68 -1.03 10.65
C LEU A 302 29.44 -1.32 9.35
N ALA A 303 30.77 -1.26 9.37
CA ALA A 303 31.60 -1.62 8.22
C ALA A 303 31.40 -3.09 7.81
N ALA A 304 31.36 -4.01 8.77
CA ALA A 304 31.10 -5.43 8.51
C ALA A 304 29.68 -5.67 7.96
N ALA A 305 28.66 -5.00 8.51
CA ALA A 305 27.28 -5.08 8.03
C ALA A 305 27.14 -4.63 6.57
N ILE A 306 27.82 -3.53 6.23
CA ILE A 306 27.85 -2.99 4.88
C ILE A 306 28.52 -3.97 3.92
N ASP A 307 29.65 -4.55 4.32
CA ASP A 307 30.40 -5.46 3.45
C ASP A 307 29.62 -6.75 3.19
N GLU A 308 29.03 -7.34 4.24
CA GLU A 308 28.21 -8.54 4.18
C GLU A 308 26.98 -8.37 3.27
N HIS A 309 26.35 -7.18 3.30
CA HIS A 309 25.12 -6.91 2.54
C HIS A 309 25.31 -5.99 1.33
N ARG A 310 26.55 -5.79 0.86
CA ARG A 310 26.90 -4.85 -0.21
C ARG A 310 26.03 -5.00 -1.45
N SER A 311 25.91 -6.21 -1.98
CA SER A 311 25.13 -6.48 -3.20
C SER A 311 23.63 -6.21 -3.03
N ALA A 312 23.10 -6.39 -1.82
CA ALA A 312 21.71 -6.06 -1.52
C ALA A 312 21.49 -4.55 -1.47
N ILE A 313 22.41 -3.80 -0.85
CA ILE A 313 22.39 -2.34 -0.80
C ILE A 313 22.47 -1.77 -2.22
N GLU A 314 23.46 -2.19 -3.02
CA GLU A 314 23.66 -1.71 -4.39
C GLU A 314 22.41 -1.87 -5.26
N ARG A 315 21.76 -3.04 -5.17
CA ARG A 315 20.50 -3.30 -5.87
C ARG A 315 19.37 -2.40 -5.36
N ALA A 316 19.25 -2.23 -4.04
CA ALA A 316 18.18 -1.45 -3.42
C ALA A 316 18.28 0.06 -3.68
N VAL A 317 19.49 0.61 -3.77
CA VAL A 317 19.71 2.04 -4.05
C VAL A 317 20.03 2.32 -5.52
N GLY A 318 20.09 1.29 -6.38
CA GLY A 318 20.48 1.43 -7.78
C GLY A 318 21.91 1.94 -7.98
N ALA A 319 22.78 1.73 -7.00
CA ALA A 319 24.16 2.18 -7.01
C ALA A 319 25.05 1.25 -7.85
N VAL A 320 26.03 1.85 -8.53
CA VAL A 320 27.03 1.13 -9.35
C VAL A 320 28.26 0.77 -8.52
N TYR A 321 28.49 1.46 -7.39
CA TYR A 321 29.62 1.22 -6.51
C TYR A 321 29.27 1.70 -5.10
N PHE A 322 29.41 0.83 -4.11
CA PHE A 322 29.38 1.17 -2.70
C PHE A 322 30.76 0.86 -2.11
N SER A 323 31.61 1.84 -1.77
CA SER A 323 32.98 1.56 -1.30
C SER A 323 33.49 2.52 -0.23
N PRO A 324 34.54 2.15 0.52
CA PRO A 324 35.36 3.13 1.22
C PRO A 324 35.89 4.19 0.21
N PRO A 325 36.20 5.43 0.64
CA PRO A 325 36.84 6.41 -0.23
C PRO A 325 38.14 5.84 -0.83
N PRO A 326 38.52 6.22 -2.05
CA PRO A 326 39.78 5.77 -2.62
C PRO A 326 40.95 6.24 -1.74
N LEU A 327 41.90 5.34 -1.49
CA LEU A 327 43.22 5.66 -0.93
C LEU A 327 43.91 6.62 -1.92
N GLU A 328 44.20 7.84 -1.47
CA GLU A 328 44.99 8.89 -2.12
C GLU A 328 45.18 8.77 -3.66
N GLY A 329 44.48 9.60 -4.45
CA GLY A 329 44.89 9.87 -5.84
C GLY A 329 43.81 10.00 -6.91
N GLU A 330 42.52 9.80 -6.62
CA GLU A 330 41.45 10.04 -7.61
C GLU A 330 40.95 11.48 -7.56
N ARG A 331 41.06 12.17 -8.71
CA ARG A 331 40.78 13.59 -8.91
C ARG A 331 39.37 14.00 -8.48
N GLU A 332 39.31 15.16 -7.82
CA GLU A 332 38.12 16.00 -7.66
C GLU A 332 37.39 16.16 -9.01
N GLY A 333 36.24 15.52 -9.11
CA GLY A 333 35.30 15.66 -10.21
C GLY A 333 33.90 15.55 -9.65
N GLU A 334 33.30 16.71 -9.41
CA GLU A 334 31.95 16.95 -8.89
C GLU A 334 31.71 16.50 -7.43
N VAL A 335 31.71 17.51 -6.55
CA VAL A 335 31.38 17.43 -5.13
C VAL A 335 29.99 16.84 -4.95
N GLY A 336 29.91 15.56 -4.57
CA GLY A 336 28.85 15.13 -3.68
C GLY A 336 29.22 15.66 -2.30
N SER A 337 28.44 16.58 -1.72
CA SER A 337 28.67 17.03 -0.35
C SER A 337 28.71 15.82 0.58
N ALA A 338 29.73 15.75 1.43
CA ALA A 338 29.79 14.72 2.47
C ALA A 338 28.67 15.00 3.47
N HIS A 339 27.78 14.03 3.67
CA HIS A 339 26.68 14.10 4.62
C HIS A 339 27.00 13.19 5.80
N GLU A 340 27.03 13.78 6.99
CA GLU A 340 27.14 13.04 8.24
C GLU A 340 25.75 12.49 8.61
N LEU A 341 25.66 11.17 8.75
CA LEU A 341 24.43 10.45 9.05
C LEU A 341 24.62 9.65 10.32
N ARG A 342 23.58 9.64 11.14
CA ARG A 342 23.54 8.86 12.38
C ARG A 342 22.67 7.62 12.16
N ILE A 343 23.27 6.44 12.26
CA ILE A 343 22.60 5.14 12.15
C ILE A 343 22.64 4.51 13.54
N GLY A 344 21.51 4.49 14.25
CA GLY A 344 21.48 4.15 15.67
C GLY A 344 22.39 5.07 16.52
N ASN A 345 23.39 4.46 17.17
CA ASN A 345 24.39 5.17 17.98
C ASN A 345 25.67 5.51 17.21
N THR A 346 25.74 5.15 15.93
CA THR A 346 26.94 5.21 15.11
C THR A 346 26.90 6.37 14.14
N THR A 347 28.06 6.96 13.85
CA THR A 347 28.23 8.00 12.84
C THR A 347 28.79 7.41 11.54
N LEU A 348 28.21 7.81 10.42
CA LEU A 348 28.59 7.41 9.08
C LEU A 348 28.63 8.64 8.19
N THR A 349 29.77 8.91 7.56
CA THR A 349 29.88 9.97 6.56
C THR A 349 29.71 9.35 5.17
N LEU A 350 28.76 9.88 4.39
CA LEU A 350 28.43 9.39 3.04
C LEU A 350 28.57 10.51 2.00
N ALA A 351 29.11 10.17 0.83
CA ALA A 351 29.07 11.03 -0.34
C ALA A 351 28.42 10.29 -1.52
N ILE A 352 27.56 10.99 -2.25
CA ILE A 352 26.86 10.46 -3.43
C ILE A 352 27.30 11.27 -4.64
N THR A 353 27.83 10.60 -5.66
CA THR A 353 28.15 11.21 -6.96
C THR A 353 27.30 10.59 -8.05
N LYS A 354 26.74 11.44 -8.93
CA LYS A 354 26.00 10.97 -10.11
C LYS A 354 27.01 10.47 -11.14
N LYS A 355 26.83 9.24 -11.63
CA LYS A 355 27.62 8.75 -12.75
C LYS A 355 26.95 9.23 -14.05
N ALA A 356 27.73 9.87 -14.91
CA ALA A 356 27.30 10.30 -16.25
C ALA A 356 26.86 9.12 -17.12
#